data_AF-G7VPI1-F1
#
_entry.id   AF-G7VPI1-F1
#
_cell.length_a   1.000
_cell.length_b   1.000
_cell.length_c   1.000
_cell.angle_alpha   90.00
_cell.angle_beta   90.00
_cell.angle_gamma   90.00
#
_symmetry.space_group_name_H-M   'P 1'
#
loop_
_entity.id
_entity.type
_entity.pdbx_description
1 polymer ?
#
loop_
_entity_poly.entity_id
_entity_poly.type
_entity_poly.pdbx_seq_one_letter_code
_entity_poly.pdbx_strand_id
1 'polypeptide(L)'
;MNKQSKIVSIALASALVFSVSFQFAPTVEAKKSKKNHKSATQSSVYYKNCTAVKKAGKAPLYKGDPGYRSALDRDHDGIACEK
;
A
#
# COMPACT_ATOMS: atom_id res chain seq x y z
N MET A 1 9.31 19.39 -1.50
CA MET A 1 9.05 20.22 -2.71
C MET A 1 9.20 19.34 -3.94
N ASN A 2 8.24 18.46 -4.23
CA ASN A 2 7.15 18.71 -5.19
C ASN A 2 7.60 19.53 -6.42
N LYS A 3 8.10 18.85 -7.45
CA LYS A 3 8.36 19.44 -8.77
C LYS A 3 7.81 18.55 -9.90
N GLN A 4 6.60 18.06 -9.67
CA GLN A 4 5.67 17.64 -10.72
C GLN A 4 5.35 18.85 -11.59
N SER A 5 5.83 18.85 -12.84
CA SER A 5 5.37 19.66 -13.99
C SER A 5 6.58 19.99 -14.84
N LYS A 6 6.74 19.28 -15.98
CA LYS A 6 7.43 19.78 -17.20
C LYS A 6 7.56 18.77 -18.35
N ILE A 7 7.02 17.56 -18.27
CA ILE A 7 7.15 16.58 -19.38
C ILE A 7 5.80 16.29 -20.06
N VAL A 8 5.01 17.36 -20.25
CA VAL A 8 3.86 17.37 -21.19
C VAL A 8 4.16 18.46 -22.22
N SER A 9 5.10 18.16 -23.12
CA SER A 9 5.38 18.90 -24.36
C SER A 9 5.89 17.87 -25.38
N ILE A 10 5.05 17.42 -26.31
CA ILE A 10 5.05 17.87 -27.71
C ILE A 10 6.29 17.40 -28.48
N ALA A 11 6.08 16.34 -29.29
CA ALA A 11 6.70 16.03 -30.59
C ALA A 11 6.07 14.67 -31.01
N LEU A 12 4.98 14.56 -31.76
CA LEU A 12 4.78 14.86 -33.18
C LEU A 12 6.02 14.57 -34.06
N ALA A 13 5.85 13.54 -34.91
CA ALA A 13 6.65 13.14 -36.08
C ALA A 13 8.00 12.43 -35.83
N SER A 14 7.99 11.09 -35.97
CA SER A 14 8.76 10.36 -37.00
C SER A 14 8.79 8.86 -36.68
N ALA A 15 7.82 8.12 -37.20
CA ALA A 15 7.97 6.69 -37.42
C ALA A 15 8.99 6.51 -38.56
N LEU A 16 10.11 5.80 -38.31
CA LEU A 16 10.91 5.00 -39.26
C LEU A 16 12.26 4.62 -38.63
N VAL A 17 12.25 3.71 -37.64
CA VAL A 17 13.37 2.77 -37.36
C VAL A 17 12.82 1.57 -36.59
N PHE A 18 11.92 0.84 -37.24
CA PHE A 18 11.37 -0.44 -36.76
C PHE A 18 12.13 -1.58 -37.47
N SER A 19 13.44 -1.73 -37.24
CA SER A 19 14.26 -2.82 -37.82
C SER A 19 15.60 -3.06 -37.09
N VAL A 20 15.59 -3.15 -35.76
CA VAL A 20 16.62 -3.93 -35.04
C VAL A 20 15.92 -4.84 -34.04
N SER A 21 15.50 -6.00 -34.54
CA SER A 21 15.15 -7.15 -33.72
C SER A 21 16.44 -7.93 -33.46
N PHE A 22 17.17 -7.60 -32.38
CA PHE A 22 18.12 -8.55 -31.81
C PHE A 22 18.19 -8.43 -30.29
N GLN A 23 17.21 -9.07 -29.66
CA GLN A 23 17.40 -9.99 -28.55
C GLN A 23 18.39 -9.58 -27.44
N PHE A 24 18.13 -8.47 -26.75
CA PHE A 24 18.58 -8.37 -25.35
C PHE A 24 17.51 -9.01 -24.46
N ALA A 25 17.82 -10.23 -24.02
CA ALA A 25 16.99 -11.04 -23.14
C ALA A 25 16.47 -10.20 -21.95
N PRO A 26 15.20 -10.35 -21.56
CA PRO A 26 14.72 -9.71 -20.34
C PRO A 26 15.52 -10.29 -19.18
N THR A 27 16.26 -9.44 -18.49
CA THR A 27 16.67 -9.66 -17.11
C THR A 27 15.40 -9.87 -16.30
N VAL A 28 14.98 -11.13 -16.17
CA VAL A 28 14.09 -11.52 -15.06
C VAL A 28 14.96 -11.60 -13.83
N GLU A 29 15.35 -10.41 -13.37
CA GLU A 29 15.58 -10.17 -11.96
C GLU A 29 14.33 -10.66 -11.26
N ALA A 30 14.40 -11.87 -10.70
CA ALA A 30 13.38 -12.47 -9.87
C ALA A 30 13.26 -11.58 -8.63
N LYS A 31 12.52 -10.50 -8.80
CA LYS A 31 12.13 -9.57 -7.75
C LYS A 31 11.43 -10.40 -6.70
N LYS A 32 12.17 -10.61 -5.61
CA LYS A 32 11.72 -10.82 -4.24
C LYS A 32 10.20 -10.73 -4.16
N SER A 33 9.59 -11.91 -4.17
CA SER A 33 8.16 -12.12 -4.07
C SER A 33 7.58 -11.15 -3.06
N LYS A 34 6.56 -10.43 -3.54
CA LYS A 34 5.91 -9.34 -2.85
C LYS A 34 5.58 -9.76 -1.42
N LYS A 35 6.17 -9.11 -0.43
CA LYS A 35 5.48 -9.00 0.85
C LYS A 35 4.13 -8.39 0.53
N ASN A 36 3.09 -9.10 0.95
CA ASN A 36 1.70 -8.73 0.82
C ASN A 36 1.50 -7.34 1.46
N HIS A 37 1.66 -6.27 0.68
CA HIS A 37 1.49 -4.90 1.12
C HIS A 37 0.01 -4.49 1.16
N LYS A 38 -0.90 -5.45 1.43
CA LYS A 38 -2.31 -5.12 1.73
C LYS A 38 -2.51 -4.58 3.17
N SER A 39 -1.45 -4.51 3.99
CA SER A 39 -1.52 -3.93 5.35
C SER A 39 -0.79 -2.59 5.52
N ALA A 40 0.02 -2.14 4.55
CA ALA A 40 0.86 -0.96 4.78
C ALA A 40 0.06 0.36 4.77
N THR A 41 -1.04 0.46 4.00
CA THR A 41 -1.85 1.68 3.90
C THR A 41 -2.91 1.82 4.99
N GLN A 42 -3.46 0.70 5.49
CA GLN A 42 -4.43 0.69 6.61
C GLN A 42 -3.77 1.02 7.96
N SER A 43 -2.44 1.05 8.00
CA SER A 43 -1.64 1.32 9.20
C SER A 43 -1.46 2.82 9.49
N SER A 44 -2.03 3.73 8.70
CA SER A 44 -1.86 5.17 8.93
C SER A 44 -2.38 5.61 10.30
N VAL A 45 -3.37 4.90 10.84
CA VAL A 45 -3.90 5.11 12.18
C VAL A 45 -3.30 4.06 13.11
N TYR A 46 -2.76 4.50 14.25
CA TYR A 46 -2.18 3.63 15.26
C TYR A 46 -2.77 3.93 16.64
N TYR A 47 -3.34 2.93 17.29
CA TYR A 47 -3.87 3.05 18.65
C TYR A 47 -2.97 2.32 19.65
N LYS A 48 -2.52 2.95 20.75
CA LYS A 48 -1.67 2.24 21.73
C LYS A 48 -2.40 1.06 22.39
N ASN A 49 -3.67 1.22 22.69
CA ASN A 49 -4.51 0.24 23.40
C ASN A 49 -6.00 0.50 23.14
N CYS A 50 -6.87 -0.37 23.64
CA CYS A 50 -8.32 -0.21 23.52
C CYS A 50 -8.87 1.06 24.19
N THR A 51 -8.22 1.58 25.23
CA THR A 51 -8.59 2.86 25.84
C THR A 51 -8.45 4.02 24.85
N ALA A 52 -7.39 4.03 24.05
CA ALA A 52 -7.20 5.03 23.00
C ALA A 52 -8.27 4.91 21.91
N VAL A 53 -8.64 3.69 21.53
CA VAL A 53 -9.72 3.42 20.56
C VAL A 53 -11.07 3.92 21.07
N LYS A 54 -11.42 3.61 22.33
CA LYS A 54 -12.65 4.07 22.98
C LYS A 54 -12.68 5.59 23.13
N LYS A 55 -11.57 6.21 23.54
CA LYS A 55 -11.43 7.67 23.64
C LYS A 55 -11.61 8.36 22.28
N ALA A 56 -11.19 7.71 21.19
CA ALA A 56 -11.41 8.20 19.83
C ALA A 56 -12.84 7.95 19.30
N GLY A 57 -13.69 7.25 20.07
CA GLY A 57 -15.02 6.84 19.65
C GLY A 57 -14.99 5.95 18.40
N LYS A 58 -14.01 5.05 18.31
CA LYS A 58 -13.82 4.12 17.18
C LYS A 58 -13.95 2.65 17.57
N ALA A 59 -14.36 2.36 18.79
CA ALA A 59 -14.66 1.00 19.24
C ALA A 59 -16.12 0.64 18.91
N PRO A 60 -16.43 -0.61 18.53
CA PRO A 60 -15.51 -1.72 18.25
C PRO A 60 -14.76 -1.54 16.92
N LEU A 61 -13.60 -2.15 16.80
CA LEU A 61 -12.69 -1.94 15.68
C LEU A 61 -12.49 -3.25 14.91
N TYR A 62 -12.89 -3.30 13.64
CA TYR A 62 -13.00 -4.55 12.88
C TYR A 62 -11.76 -4.83 12.03
N LYS A 63 -11.55 -6.11 11.71
CA LYS A 63 -10.47 -6.54 10.83
C LYS A 63 -10.55 -5.87 9.46
N GLY A 64 -9.57 -5.02 9.17
CA GLY A 64 -9.51 -4.21 7.94
C GLY A 64 -9.79 -2.73 8.17
N ASP A 65 -10.28 -2.35 9.35
CA ASP A 65 -10.38 -0.95 9.74
C ASP A 65 -8.99 -0.32 9.94
N PRO A 66 -8.87 0.99 9.66
CA PRO A 66 -7.64 1.71 9.92
C PRO A 66 -7.30 1.68 11.42
N GLY A 67 -6.11 1.18 11.73
CA GLY A 67 -5.65 0.97 13.10
C GLY A 67 -6.08 -0.35 13.74
N TYR A 68 -6.73 -1.25 12.99
CA TYR A 68 -6.89 -2.64 13.41
C TYR A 68 -5.53 -3.33 13.43
N ARG A 69 -5.27 -4.04 14.52
CA ARG A 69 -4.17 -5.00 14.59
C ARG A 69 -4.56 -6.14 15.50
N SER A 70 -4.04 -7.33 15.22
CA SER A 70 -4.25 -8.52 16.03
C SER A 70 -3.79 -8.33 17.48
N ALA A 71 -2.84 -7.44 17.77
CA ALA A 71 -2.45 -7.15 19.16
C ALA A 71 -3.48 -6.34 19.98
N LEU A 72 -4.51 -5.77 19.35
CA LEU A 72 -5.64 -5.13 20.05
C LEU A 72 -6.83 -6.09 20.24
N ASP A 73 -6.81 -7.21 19.54
CA ASP A 73 -7.84 -8.24 19.50
C ASP A 73 -7.31 -9.43 20.32
N ARG A 74 -7.81 -9.59 21.55
CA ARG A 74 -7.21 -10.52 22.52
C ARG A 74 -7.52 -11.98 22.21
N ASP A 75 -8.68 -12.24 21.62
CA ASP A 75 -9.22 -13.55 21.26
C ASP A 75 -9.09 -13.86 19.76
N HIS A 76 -8.69 -12.87 18.95
CA HIS A 76 -8.42 -13.01 17.52
C HIS A 76 -9.66 -13.38 16.70
N ASP A 77 -10.84 -12.94 17.14
CA ASP A 77 -12.11 -13.17 16.45
C ASP A 77 -12.33 -12.21 15.26
N GLY A 78 -11.49 -11.17 15.14
CA GLY A 78 -11.61 -10.13 14.12
C GLY A 78 -12.25 -8.83 14.62
N ILE A 79 -12.59 -8.72 15.91
CA ILE A 79 -13.22 -7.57 16.55
C ILE A 79 -12.35 -7.11 17.73
N ALA A 80 -11.55 -6.07 17.51
CA ALA A 80 -10.78 -5.46 18.57
C ALA A 80 -11.65 -4.56 19.46
N CYS A 81 -11.37 -4.57 20.77
CA CYS A 81 -11.91 -3.61 21.75
C CYS A 81 -13.45 -3.61 21.90
N GLU A 82 -14.07 -4.76 21.71
CA GLU A 82 -15.49 -5.06 21.96
C GLU A 82 -15.96 -4.83 23.41
N LYS A 83 -15.07 -4.95 24.39
CA LYS A 83 -15.39 -4.88 25.83
C LYS A 83 -14.60 -3.78 26.54
#